data_AF-A0A7V4P177-F1
#
_entry.id   AF-A0A7V4P177-F1
#
_cell.length_a   1.000
_cell.length_b   1.000
_cell.length_c   1.000
_cell.angle_alpha   90.00
_cell.angle_beta   90.00
_cell.angle_gamma   90.00
#
_symmetry.space_group_name_H-M   'P 1'
#
loop_
_entity.id
_entity.type
_entity.pdbx_description
1 polymer ?
#
loop_
_entity_poly.entity_id
_entity_poly.type
_entity_poly.pdbx_seq_one_letter_code
_entity_poly.pdbx_strand_id
1 'polypeptide(L)'
;MLTAPFETDVFPRAPFETVTTSPAALLPSESGRSSSSDSAALLDESAPVSAAPVEKSRRVLDLLADAGGAVDVRAVCINLDRRPDRWEQYQRNCPIAGVERFAAIDGRRCRPPEWWRQGGGAWGCMLSHIGILQQALMDGLDQRGGVLLVLEDDALFPPDFAVKAERFLLAVPKDWDQLYFGGQHRGVRARPPQRINGEVIRPHMVNRTQAYAVRGEYMRVLYRHLCNWPDHARHPRHHVDHRMELLHACGRHNIYAPTRWIIGQAGGKSDVSGRMAQDRYWNYHLPDRKEREAPDAPRSDTTGAGDRATDRGPRRKGRNVRLPAQAGRHGRVRFAPAVRKPPVWVIGLHRSGSSITAGILHRLGVHMGNRLIGWENRGTGGFEAHGLAKICEQAYPFPSTERAVDREVTKRELRAWLDHRMGEAAHRGTIAGGKYPHLCFLVDMLLELEPASRFIHIDRPLEESIRSLTDRSAKTRGWLRAIPEQCENLQRALNAAKHAGLAKIESLAAAARSSGPPGPALLTIHYHDLLSDPASHVDRVIAFLALAVRPEQRQSALGMVEPSRRNF
;
A
#
# COMPACT_ATOMS: atom_id res chain seq x y z
N MET A 1 41.77 1.69 -38.32
CA MET A 1 40.90 1.73 -39.53
C MET A 1 39.78 0.73 -39.29
N LEU A 2 38.50 1.07 -39.18
CA LEU A 2 37.74 2.26 -39.55
C LEU A 2 36.74 2.61 -38.43
N THR A 3 36.75 3.89 -38.08
CA THR A 3 35.76 4.61 -37.28
C THR A 3 34.66 5.14 -38.20
N ALA A 4 33.39 5.04 -37.80
CA ALA A 4 32.34 5.93 -38.27
C ALA A 4 31.26 6.10 -37.16
N PRO A 5 30.85 7.32 -36.81
CA PRO A 5 29.95 7.60 -35.69
C PRO A 5 28.47 7.71 -36.11
N PHE A 6 27.57 7.52 -35.14
CA PHE A 6 26.13 7.76 -35.27
C PHE A 6 25.86 9.28 -35.37
N GLU A 7 25.23 9.70 -36.47
CA GLU A 7 24.67 11.04 -36.63
C GLU A 7 23.42 11.22 -35.74
N THR A 8 23.38 12.37 -35.08
CA THR A 8 22.25 12.85 -34.28
C THR A 8 21.33 13.69 -35.16
N ASP A 9 20.15 13.18 -35.50
CA ASP A 9 19.12 13.99 -36.11
C ASP A 9 18.44 14.89 -35.08
N VAL A 10 18.73 16.19 -35.22
CA VAL A 10 18.13 17.30 -34.50
C VAL A 10 16.82 17.66 -35.22
N PHE A 11 15.68 17.44 -34.56
CA PHE A 11 14.40 17.99 -35.03
C PHE A 11 14.35 19.52 -34.82
N PRO A 12 13.95 20.33 -35.81
CA PRO A 12 13.84 21.77 -35.66
C PRO A 12 12.62 22.15 -34.79
N ARG A 13 12.86 23.01 -33.80
CA ARG A 13 11.83 23.70 -33.01
C ARG A 13 11.14 24.76 -33.88
N ALA A 14 9.83 24.68 -34.02
CA ALA A 14 9.01 25.79 -34.52
C ALA A 14 8.82 26.85 -33.40
N PRO A 15 8.84 28.15 -33.72
CA PRO A 15 8.66 29.22 -32.72
C PRO A 15 7.19 29.37 -32.32
N PHE A 16 6.95 29.54 -31.02
CA PHE A 16 5.66 29.95 -30.47
C PHE A 16 5.49 31.46 -30.66
N GLU A 17 4.51 31.87 -31.46
CA GLU A 17 4.06 33.25 -31.52
C GLU A 17 3.21 33.59 -30.29
N THR A 18 3.64 34.64 -29.59
CA THR A 18 2.90 35.31 -28.51
C THR A 18 1.79 36.17 -29.10
N VAL A 19 0.52 35.81 -28.84
CA VAL A 19 -0.61 36.70 -29.09
C VAL A 19 -0.96 37.43 -27.80
N THR A 20 -0.53 38.69 -27.74
CA THR A 20 -1.03 39.72 -26.82
C THR A 20 -2.30 40.33 -27.39
N THR A 21 -3.39 40.38 -26.63
CA THR A 21 -4.53 41.26 -26.93
C THR A 21 -4.94 42.00 -25.66
N SER A 22 -4.78 43.33 -25.69
CA SER A 22 -5.39 44.29 -24.77
C SER A 22 -6.69 44.85 -25.40
N PRO A 23 -7.55 45.53 -24.63
CA PRO A 23 -9.01 45.50 -24.81
C PRO A 23 -9.54 46.63 -25.69
N ALA A 24 -10.70 46.41 -26.30
CA ALA A 24 -11.55 47.46 -26.83
C ALA A 24 -12.99 47.25 -26.35
N ALA A 25 -13.44 48.22 -25.55
CA ALA A 25 -14.80 48.41 -25.12
C ALA A 25 -15.70 48.78 -26.30
N LEU A 26 -16.94 48.29 -26.30
CA LEU A 26 -18.07 48.89 -27.02
C LEU A 26 -19.37 48.41 -26.35
N LEU A 27 -20.02 49.35 -25.65
CA LEU A 27 -21.40 49.26 -25.17
C LEU A 27 -22.37 49.50 -26.35
N PRO A 28 -23.59 48.95 -26.27
CA PRO A 28 -24.78 49.82 -26.31
C PRO A 28 -25.83 49.39 -25.26
N SER A 29 -26.21 50.27 -24.35
CA SER A 29 -27.42 51.12 -24.36
C SER A 29 -28.74 50.36 -24.18
N GLU A 30 -29.27 50.41 -22.97
CA GLU A 30 -30.66 50.08 -22.66
C GLU A 30 -31.61 51.19 -23.15
N SER A 31 -32.73 50.80 -23.77
CA SER A 31 -33.94 51.59 -23.79
C SER A 31 -35.15 50.65 -23.70
N GLY A 32 -36.02 50.93 -22.73
CA GLY A 32 -37.15 50.08 -22.37
C GLY A 32 -38.39 50.28 -23.23
N ARG A 33 -39.38 49.40 -23.04
CA ARG A 33 -40.76 49.71 -22.63
C ARG A 33 -41.64 48.45 -22.71
N SER A 34 -42.51 48.34 -21.72
CA SER A 34 -43.62 47.40 -21.58
C SER A 34 -44.64 47.50 -22.72
N SER A 35 -45.24 46.38 -23.13
CA SER A 35 -46.70 46.25 -23.21
C SER A 35 -47.13 44.79 -23.43
N SER A 36 -48.30 44.52 -22.86
CA SER A 36 -49.08 43.29 -22.70
C SER A 36 -49.53 42.59 -23.99
N SER A 37 -49.66 41.26 -23.93
CA SER A 37 -50.93 40.60 -24.31
C SER A 37 -51.01 39.18 -23.73
N ASP A 38 -52.16 38.90 -23.13
CA ASP A 38 -52.60 37.60 -22.64
C ASP A 38 -52.69 36.56 -23.76
N SER A 39 -52.28 35.34 -23.46
CA SER A 39 -52.85 34.13 -24.05
C SER A 39 -52.63 32.96 -23.09
N ALA A 40 -53.71 32.53 -22.46
CA ALA A 40 -53.77 31.33 -21.64
C ALA A 40 -53.53 30.10 -22.51
N ALA A 41 -52.49 29.32 -22.19
CA ALA A 41 -52.28 27.99 -22.75
C ALA A 41 -51.74 27.06 -21.65
N LEU A 42 -52.66 26.23 -21.14
CA LEU A 42 -52.48 24.85 -20.68
C LEU A 42 -51.20 24.53 -19.90
N LEU A 43 -51.35 24.35 -18.59
CA LEU A 43 -50.39 23.71 -17.69
C LEU A 43 -50.05 22.30 -18.20
N ASP A 44 -48.89 22.15 -18.81
CA ASP A 44 -48.19 20.88 -18.96
C ASP A 44 -47.40 20.61 -17.66
N GLU A 45 -48.00 19.87 -16.74
CA GLU A 45 -47.33 19.34 -15.54
C GLU A 45 -46.35 18.20 -15.90
N SER A 46 -45.38 18.47 -16.78
CA SER A 46 -44.29 17.52 -17.04
C SER A 46 -42.91 18.16 -17.27
N ALA A 47 -42.75 19.46 -16.99
CA ALA A 47 -41.42 20.07 -16.93
C ALA A 47 -40.72 19.67 -15.61
N PRO A 48 -39.53 19.05 -15.62
CA PRO A 48 -38.77 18.82 -14.40
C PRO A 48 -38.44 20.19 -13.81
N VAL A 49 -38.85 20.39 -12.55
CA VAL A 49 -38.47 21.54 -11.74
C VAL A 49 -36.95 21.68 -11.83
N SER A 50 -36.49 22.71 -12.55
CA SER A 50 -35.06 23.04 -12.66
C SER A 50 -34.57 23.42 -11.26
N ALA A 51 -33.98 22.45 -10.56
CA ALA A 51 -33.31 22.71 -9.28
C ALA A 51 -32.26 23.81 -9.50
N ALA A 52 -32.32 24.85 -8.66
CA ALA A 52 -31.34 25.94 -8.71
C ALA A 52 -29.91 25.38 -8.58
N PRO A 53 -28.91 25.98 -9.23
CA PRO A 53 -27.51 25.55 -9.11
C PRO A 53 -27.09 25.49 -7.64
N VAL A 54 -26.32 24.46 -7.26
CA VAL A 54 -25.81 24.33 -5.90
C VAL A 54 -24.79 25.44 -5.62
N GLU A 55 -24.87 26.06 -4.46
CA GLU A 55 -23.91 27.08 -4.01
C GLU A 55 -22.50 26.46 -3.92
N LYS A 56 -21.53 27.12 -4.53
CA LYS A 56 -20.13 26.64 -4.58
C LYS A 56 -19.29 27.33 -3.54
N SER A 57 -18.51 26.55 -2.79
CA SER A 57 -17.59 27.06 -1.76
C SER A 57 -16.19 26.48 -1.91
N ARG A 58 -15.17 27.28 -1.57
CA ARG A 58 -13.76 26.84 -1.51
C ARG A 58 -13.43 26.12 -0.19
N ARG A 59 -14.32 26.18 0.80
CA ARG A 59 -14.10 25.67 2.16
C ARG A 59 -13.55 24.25 2.24
N VAL A 60 -14.04 23.35 1.39
CA VAL A 60 -13.56 21.94 1.36
C VAL A 60 -12.11 21.85 0.91
N LEU A 61 -11.68 22.69 -0.03
CA LEU A 61 -10.31 22.69 -0.52
C LEU A 61 -9.37 23.37 0.48
N ASP A 62 -9.83 24.40 1.19
CA ASP A 62 -9.07 25.02 2.27
C ASP A 62 -8.84 24.02 3.42
N LEU A 63 -9.91 23.33 3.86
CA LEU A 63 -9.80 22.27 4.86
C LEU A 63 -8.93 21.11 4.41
N LEU A 64 -8.93 20.77 3.12
CA LEU A 64 -8.08 19.73 2.56
C LEU A 64 -6.61 20.17 2.56
N ALA A 65 -6.32 21.45 2.30
CA ALA A 65 -4.99 22.04 2.44
C ALA A 65 -4.51 21.92 3.89
N ASP A 66 -5.33 22.36 4.84
CA ASP A 66 -5.05 22.35 6.28
C ASP A 66 -4.87 20.93 6.83
N ALA A 67 -5.71 19.99 6.38
CA ALA A 67 -5.59 18.58 6.72
C ALA A 67 -4.26 18.01 6.20
N GLY A 68 -3.83 18.43 5.01
CA GLY A 68 -2.57 18.02 4.38
C GLY A 68 -1.33 18.70 4.95
N GLY A 69 -1.47 19.79 5.73
CA GLY A 69 -0.36 20.69 6.05
C GLY A 69 0.23 21.35 4.80
N ALA A 70 -0.60 21.49 3.76
CA ALA A 70 -0.21 21.89 2.42
C ALA A 70 -0.54 23.36 2.18
N VAL A 71 0.30 24.03 1.37
CA VAL A 71 0.06 25.42 0.92
C VAL A 71 -0.65 25.48 -0.43
N ASP A 72 -0.78 24.36 -1.13
CA ASP A 72 -1.29 24.29 -2.51
C ASP A 72 -2.24 23.08 -2.67
N VAL A 73 -3.44 23.33 -3.19
CA VAL A 73 -4.45 22.31 -3.46
C VAL A 73 -4.96 22.46 -4.88
N ARG A 74 -4.72 21.42 -5.68
CA ARG A 74 -5.28 21.28 -7.02
C ARG A 74 -6.47 20.34 -6.99
N ALA A 75 -7.60 20.76 -7.54
CA ALA A 75 -8.78 19.92 -7.70
C ALA A 75 -9.11 19.75 -9.17
N VAL A 76 -9.25 18.51 -9.64
CA VAL A 76 -9.57 18.19 -11.03
C VAL A 76 -10.74 17.24 -11.14
N CYS A 77 -11.57 17.41 -12.18
CA CYS A 77 -12.64 16.51 -12.54
C CYS A 77 -12.38 15.89 -13.92
N ILE A 78 -12.36 14.57 -14.00
CA ILE A 78 -12.18 13.78 -15.22
C ILE A 78 -13.49 13.76 -16.00
N ASN A 79 -13.48 14.31 -17.21
CA ASN A 79 -14.64 14.28 -18.12
C ASN A 79 -14.20 14.08 -19.58
N LEU A 80 -14.93 13.22 -20.31
CA LEU A 80 -14.69 13.00 -21.74
C LEU A 80 -15.20 14.19 -22.57
N ASP A 81 -14.41 14.66 -23.55
CA ASP A 81 -14.83 15.74 -24.48
C ASP A 81 -16.15 15.43 -25.20
N ARG A 82 -16.41 14.14 -25.48
CA ARG A 82 -17.66 13.69 -26.12
C ARG A 82 -18.85 13.55 -25.16
N ARG A 83 -18.72 13.93 -23.89
CA ARG A 83 -19.78 13.91 -22.86
C ARG A 83 -19.97 15.30 -22.24
N PRO A 84 -20.33 16.34 -23.04
CA PRO A 84 -20.65 17.66 -22.51
C PRO A 84 -21.87 17.61 -21.57
N ASP A 85 -22.80 16.68 -21.81
CA ASP A 85 -23.97 16.43 -20.97
C ASP A 85 -23.59 16.09 -19.51
N ARG A 86 -22.60 15.21 -19.31
CA ARG A 86 -22.09 14.87 -17.96
C ARG A 86 -21.33 16.02 -17.33
N TRP A 87 -20.59 16.77 -18.13
CA TRP A 87 -19.85 17.93 -17.64
C TRP A 87 -20.80 19.00 -17.11
N GLU A 88 -21.84 19.35 -17.85
CA GLU A 88 -22.85 20.30 -17.42
C GLU A 88 -23.58 19.82 -16.16
N GLN A 89 -23.95 18.53 -16.09
CA GLN A 89 -24.58 17.95 -14.91
C GLN A 89 -23.66 18.03 -13.69
N TYR A 90 -22.39 17.64 -13.84
CA TYR A 90 -21.38 17.77 -12.80
C TYR A 90 -21.21 19.24 -12.36
N GLN A 91 -21.12 20.18 -13.29
CA GLN A 91 -20.95 21.60 -12.98
C GLN A 91 -22.13 22.19 -12.21
N ARG A 92 -23.37 21.79 -12.52
CA ARG A 92 -24.58 22.21 -11.80
C ARG A 92 -24.62 21.65 -10.37
N ASN A 93 -24.16 20.41 -10.19
CA ASN A 93 -24.29 19.68 -8.93
C ASN A 93 -23.08 19.76 -8.00
N CYS A 94 -21.90 20.15 -8.50
CA CYS A 94 -20.67 20.19 -7.73
C CYS A 94 -20.63 21.41 -6.79
N PRO A 95 -20.65 21.22 -5.46
CA PRO A 95 -20.59 22.31 -4.46
C PRO A 95 -19.18 22.84 -4.22
N ILE A 96 -18.15 22.26 -4.86
CA ILE A 96 -16.75 22.64 -4.65
C ILE A 96 -16.35 23.70 -5.68
N ALA A 97 -15.94 24.88 -5.21
CA ALA A 97 -15.45 25.96 -6.06
C ALA A 97 -14.00 25.72 -6.51
N GLY A 98 -13.70 26.04 -7.77
CA GLY A 98 -12.35 25.95 -8.35
C GLY A 98 -11.85 24.52 -8.59
N VAL A 99 -12.76 23.62 -8.99
CA VAL A 99 -12.40 22.34 -9.60
C VAL A 99 -12.18 22.56 -11.10
N GLU A 100 -11.01 22.19 -11.60
CA GLU A 100 -10.64 22.29 -13.00
C GLU A 100 -11.11 21.06 -13.78
N ARG A 101 -11.47 21.24 -15.05
CA ARG A 101 -11.79 20.12 -15.94
C ARG A 101 -10.51 19.50 -16.48
N PHE A 102 -10.37 18.20 -16.33
CA PHE A 102 -9.36 17.42 -17.04
C PHE A 102 -10.01 16.72 -18.24
N ALA A 103 -9.51 16.98 -19.45
CA ALA A 103 -9.95 16.32 -20.67
C ALA A 103 -9.55 14.83 -20.63
N ALA A 104 -10.51 13.96 -20.34
CA ALA A 104 -10.28 12.54 -20.16
C ALA A 104 -9.80 11.88 -21.46
N ILE A 105 -8.88 10.93 -21.32
CA ILE A 105 -8.37 10.15 -22.43
C ILE A 105 -9.47 9.20 -22.91
N ASP A 106 -9.92 9.37 -24.15
CA ASP A 106 -10.92 8.50 -24.76
C ASP A 106 -10.26 7.20 -25.25
N GLY A 107 -10.49 6.09 -24.54
CA GLY A 107 -9.97 4.79 -24.92
C GLY A 107 -10.58 4.16 -26.17
N ARG A 108 -11.54 4.83 -26.82
CA ARG A 108 -11.94 4.52 -28.22
C ARG A 108 -10.89 5.00 -29.22
N ARG A 109 -10.22 6.12 -28.91
CA ARG A 109 -9.17 6.74 -29.72
C ARG A 109 -7.79 6.20 -29.33
N CYS A 110 -7.50 6.17 -28.03
CA CYS A 110 -6.30 5.55 -27.48
C CYS A 110 -6.59 4.07 -27.22
N ARG A 111 -6.42 3.21 -28.23
CA ARG A 111 -6.76 1.79 -28.10
C ARG A 111 -5.85 1.10 -27.08
N PRO A 112 -6.39 0.19 -26.25
CA PRO A 112 -5.58 -0.54 -25.29
C PRO A 112 -4.65 -1.55 -25.99
N PRO A 113 -3.53 -1.92 -25.35
CA PRO A 113 -2.66 -2.98 -25.85
C PRO A 113 -3.37 -4.36 -25.83
N GLU A 114 -2.88 -5.30 -26.64
CA GLU A 114 -3.51 -6.62 -26.87
C GLU A 114 -3.78 -7.42 -25.60
N TRP A 115 -2.92 -7.27 -24.60
CA TRP A 115 -3.05 -7.98 -23.33
C TRP A 115 -4.21 -7.45 -22.46
N TRP A 116 -4.74 -6.26 -22.70
CA TRP A 116 -5.81 -5.66 -21.89
C TRP A 116 -7.18 -6.30 -22.14
N ARG A 117 -7.95 -6.56 -21.07
CA ARG A 117 -9.24 -7.28 -21.16
C ARG A 117 -10.46 -6.55 -20.58
N GLN A 118 -10.32 -5.29 -20.17
CA GLN A 118 -11.42 -4.51 -19.55
C GLN A 118 -12.11 -3.51 -20.49
N GLY A 119 -11.77 -3.53 -21.78
CA GLY A 119 -12.35 -2.61 -22.78
C GLY A 119 -11.74 -1.20 -22.76
N GLY A 120 -12.08 -0.42 -23.79
CA GLY A 120 -11.50 0.92 -24.02
C GLY A 120 -11.86 1.94 -22.94
N GLY A 121 -13.08 1.93 -22.41
CA GLY A 121 -13.46 2.88 -21.36
C GLY A 121 -12.61 2.75 -20.09
N ALA A 122 -12.38 1.52 -19.62
CA ALA A 122 -11.51 1.27 -18.46
C ALA A 122 -10.05 1.66 -18.72
N TRP A 123 -9.59 1.51 -19.97
CA TRP A 123 -8.26 1.92 -20.40
C TRP A 123 -8.11 3.44 -20.42
N GLY A 124 -9.08 4.15 -21.01
CA GLY A 124 -9.11 5.62 -21.00
C GLY A 124 -9.16 6.20 -19.58
N CYS A 125 -9.96 5.59 -18.70
CA CYS A 125 -10.01 5.92 -17.28
C CYS A 125 -8.62 5.75 -16.63
N MET A 126 -7.97 4.59 -16.77
CA MET A 126 -6.60 4.37 -16.28
C MET A 126 -5.62 5.45 -16.73
N LEU A 127 -5.58 5.71 -18.04
CA LEU A 127 -4.66 6.69 -18.59
C LEU A 127 -4.96 8.12 -18.11
N SER A 128 -6.24 8.46 -17.90
CA SER A 128 -6.62 9.78 -17.38
C SER A 128 -6.10 10.01 -15.96
N HIS A 129 -6.25 9.01 -15.06
CA HIS A 129 -5.67 9.09 -13.71
C HIS A 129 -4.14 9.19 -13.75
N ILE A 130 -3.49 8.43 -14.63
CA ILE A 130 -2.03 8.52 -14.84
C ILE A 130 -1.65 9.92 -15.34
N GLY A 131 -2.39 10.47 -16.32
CA GLY A 131 -2.12 11.79 -16.91
C GLY A 131 -2.25 12.93 -15.91
N ILE A 132 -3.29 12.89 -15.05
CA ILE A 132 -3.45 13.86 -13.96
C ILE A 132 -2.27 13.79 -12.98
N LEU A 133 -1.87 12.58 -12.56
CA LEU A 133 -0.74 12.41 -11.66
C LEU A 133 0.56 12.88 -12.33
N GLN A 134 0.76 12.57 -13.60
CA GLN A 134 1.91 13.02 -14.37
C GLN A 134 1.97 14.54 -14.43
N GLN A 135 0.87 15.22 -14.72
CA GLN A 135 0.80 16.68 -14.75
C GLN A 135 1.09 17.28 -13.38
N ALA A 136 0.49 16.76 -12.30
CA ALA A 136 0.75 17.22 -10.94
C ALA A 136 2.23 17.07 -10.54
N LEU A 137 2.88 15.96 -10.93
CA LEU A 137 4.30 15.72 -10.70
C LEU A 137 5.19 16.65 -11.53
N MET A 138 4.84 16.89 -12.80
CA MET A 138 5.59 17.82 -13.67
C MET A 138 5.53 19.25 -13.16
N ASP A 139 4.41 19.65 -12.57
CA ASP A 139 4.23 20.97 -11.97
C ASP A 139 4.87 21.08 -10.57
N GLY A 140 5.52 20.02 -10.08
CA GLY A 140 6.18 19.97 -8.79
C GLY A 140 5.24 20.01 -7.59
N LEU A 141 3.96 19.66 -7.77
CA LEU A 141 2.96 19.70 -6.70
C LEU A 141 3.35 18.78 -5.53
N ASP A 142 3.94 17.62 -5.82
CA ASP A 142 4.44 16.68 -4.79
C ASP A 142 5.63 17.25 -4.00
N GLN A 143 6.51 18.01 -4.65
CA GLN A 143 7.70 18.60 -4.05
C GLN A 143 7.39 19.79 -3.14
N ARG A 144 6.34 20.55 -3.47
CA ARG A 144 5.85 21.67 -2.63
C ARG A 144 4.91 21.23 -1.50
N GLY A 145 4.76 19.92 -1.29
CA GLY A 145 3.86 19.37 -0.27
C GLY A 145 2.38 19.56 -0.58
N GLY A 146 2.02 19.76 -1.85
CA GLY A 146 0.66 20.02 -2.28
C GLY A 146 -0.27 18.81 -2.19
N VAL A 147 -1.57 19.08 -2.35
CA VAL A 147 -2.64 18.08 -2.41
C VAL A 147 -3.29 18.10 -3.79
N LEU A 148 -3.56 16.91 -4.31
CA LEU A 148 -4.32 16.70 -5.53
C LEU A 148 -5.64 16.00 -5.17
N LEU A 149 -6.76 16.69 -5.36
CA LEU A 149 -8.12 16.12 -5.35
C LEU A 149 -8.50 15.72 -6.78
N VAL A 150 -8.89 14.46 -6.95
CA VAL A 150 -9.38 13.90 -8.21
C VAL A 150 -10.83 13.48 -8.06
N LEU A 151 -11.66 13.97 -8.98
CA LEU A 151 -13.08 13.67 -9.10
C LEU A 151 -13.35 13.08 -10.49
N GLU A 152 -14.36 12.22 -10.60
CA GLU A 152 -14.96 11.85 -11.89
C GLU A 152 -16.26 12.63 -12.08
N ASP A 153 -16.69 12.81 -13.33
CA ASP A 153 -17.92 13.53 -13.66
C ASP A 153 -19.22 12.82 -13.25
N ASP A 154 -19.15 11.60 -12.68
CA ASP A 154 -20.26 10.95 -11.95
C ASP A 154 -20.14 11.06 -10.41
N ALA A 155 -19.31 11.94 -9.88
CA ALA A 155 -19.34 12.26 -8.45
C ALA A 155 -20.71 12.83 -8.03
N LEU A 156 -21.40 12.14 -7.11
CA LEU A 156 -22.72 12.52 -6.61
C LEU A 156 -22.61 13.15 -5.21
N PHE A 157 -22.97 14.43 -5.11
CA PHE A 157 -22.88 15.20 -3.87
C PHE A 157 -24.25 15.27 -3.17
N PRO A 158 -24.39 14.77 -1.93
CA PRO A 158 -25.64 14.92 -1.18
C PRO A 158 -25.83 16.38 -0.71
N PRO A 159 -27.06 16.83 -0.39
CA PRO A 159 -27.31 18.20 0.07
C PRO A 159 -26.50 18.61 1.31
N ASP A 160 -26.19 17.66 2.19
CA ASP A 160 -25.40 17.86 3.41
C ASP A 160 -23.89 17.58 3.22
N PHE A 161 -23.41 17.55 1.98
CA PHE A 161 -22.03 17.25 1.62
C PHE A 161 -21.02 18.12 2.38
N ALA A 162 -21.21 19.45 2.39
CA ALA A 162 -20.24 20.39 2.96
C ALA A 162 -19.98 20.11 4.45
N VAL A 163 -21.06 19.90 5.21
CA VAL A 163 -21.00 19.59 6.65
C VAL A 163 -20.31 18.25 6.89
N LYS A 164 -20.62 17.23 6.08
CA LYS A 164 -19.99 15.90 6.19
C LYS A 164 -18.50 15.94 5.82
N ALA A 165 -18.14 16.69 4.77
CA ALA A 165 -16.76 16.86 4.33
C ALA A 165 -15.94 17.61 5.39
N GLU A 166 -16.49 18.65 6.01
CA GLU A 166 -15.83 19.39 7.08
C GLU A 166 -15.57 18.52 8.31
N ARG A 167 -16.59 17.80 8.80
CA ARG A 167 -16.44 16.85 9.91
C ARG A 167 -15.36 15.80 9.64
N PHE A 168 -15.38 15.23 8.43
CA PHE A 168 -14.38 14.27 8.02
C PHE A 168 -12.97 14.88 8.02
N LEU A 169 -12.75 15.97 7.28
CA LEU A 169 -11.43 16.58 7.10
C LEU A 169 -10.81 17.09 8.41
N LEU A 170 -11.63 17.64 9.32
CA LEU A 170 -11.18 18.05 10.65
C LEU A 170 -10.77 16.86 11.54
N ALA A 171 -11.33 15.68 11.29
CA ALA A 171 -11.06 14.47 12.08
C ALA A 171 -9.98 13.55 11.48
N VAL A 172 -9.51 13.82 10.25
CA VAL A 172 -8.48 13.00 9.59
C VAL A 172 -7.13 13.15 10.31
N PRO A 173 -6.43 12.03 10.62
CA PRO A 173 -5.07 12.09 11.14
C PRO A 173 -4.11 12.79 10.17
N LYS A 174 -3.22 13.66 10.68
CA LYS A 174 -2.27 14.45 9.87
C LYS A 174 -1.23 13.64 9.10
N ASP A 175 -1.13 12.32 9.34
CA ASP A 175 -0.18 11.41 8.70
C ASP A 175 -0.73 10.74 7.43
N TRP A 176 -1.90 11.16 6.91
CA TRP A 176 -2.56 10.56 5.74
C TRP A 176 -1.72 10.61 4.46
N ASP A 177 -1.87 9.62 3.58
CA ASP A 177 -1.25 9.62 2.24
C ASP A 177 -2.32 9.82 1.15
N GLN A 178 -3.48 9.22 1.37
CA GLN A 178 -4.64 9.29 0.49
C GLN A 178 -5.94 9.32 1.30
N LEU A 179 -6.87 10.16 0.86
CA LEU A 179 -8.23 10.21 1.35
C LEU A 179 -9.20 9.74 0.27
N TYR A 180 -10.18 8.93 0.64
CA TYR A 180 -11.36 8.67 -0.17
C TYR A 180 -12.54 9.48 0.34
N PHE A 181 -13.29 10.10 -0.57
CA PHE A 181 -14.56 10.78 -0.27
C PHE A 181 -15.75 9.93 -0.71
N GLY A 182 -15.55 9.19 -1.80
CA GLY A 182 -16.47 8.18 -2.32
C GLY A 182 -15.69 6.96 -2.79
N GLY A 183 -16.26 5.77 -2.58
CA GLY A 183 -15.64 4.52 -3.04
C GLY A 183 -16.51 3.32 -2.72
N GLN A 184 -15.93 2.14 -2.83
CA GLN A 184 -16.52 0.87 -2.41
C GLN A 184 -15.49 0.04 -1.65
N HIS A 185 -15.77 -0.29 -0.39
CA HIS A 185 -14.90 -1.19 0.37
C HIS A 185 -14.91 -2.60 -0.22
N ARG A 186 -13.74 -3.23 -0.28
CA ARG A 186 -13.55 -4.60 -0.76
C ARG A 186 -12.94 -5.48 0.32
N GLY A 187 -13.17 -6.79 0.21
CA GLY A 187 -12.63 -7.76 1.17
C GLY A 187 -13.16 -7.60 2.61
N VAL A 188 -14.24 -6.85 2.82
CA VAL A 188 -14.74 -6.46 4.15
C VAL A 188 -15.02 -7.64 5.09
N ARG A 189 -15.42 -8.79 4.53
CA ARG A 189 -15.64 -10.03 5.31
C ARG A 189 -14.35 -10.61 5.89
N ALA A 190 -13.26 -10.50 5.15
CA ALA A 190 -11.96 -11.02 5.56
C ALA A 190 -11.20 -10.02 6.44
N ARG A 191 -11.25 -8.73 6.06
CA ARG A 191 -10.57 -7.64 6.75
C ARG A 191 -11.44 -6.38 6.70
N PRO A 192 -12.31 -6.17 7.71
CA PRO A 192 -13.18 -5.01 7.74
C PRO A 192 -12.38 -3.72 7.91
N PRO A 193 -12.90 -2.56 7.46
CA PRO A 193 -12.29 -1.27 7.74
C PRO A 193 -12.10 -1.05 9.26
N GLN A 194 -10.94 -0.52 9.64
CA GLN A 194 -10.64 -0.23 11.03
C GLN A 194 -11.16 1.15 11.38
N ARG A 195 -11.95 1.27 12.44
CA ARG A 195 -12.40 2.58 12.93
C ARG A 195 -11.22 3.31 13.57
N ILE A 196 -10.98 4.56 13.15
CA ILE A 196 -9.96 5.45 13.73
C ILE A 196 -10.62 6.37 14.75
N ASN A 197 -11.76 6.98 14.39
CA ASN A 197 -12.58 7.79 15.30
C ASN A 197 -14.07 7.78 14.85
N GLY A 198 -14.87 8.74 15.33
CA GLY A 198 -16.29 8.87 14.99
C GLY A 198 -16.55 9.15 13.50
N GLU A 199 -15.63 9.83 12.83
CA GLU A 199 -15.76 10.29 11.44
C GLU A 199 -14.90 9.48 10.47
N VAL A 200 -13.79 8.90 10.94
CA VAL A 200 -12.72 8.35 10.11
C VAL A 200 -12.54 6.85 10.31
N ILE A 201 -12.33 6.15 9.20
CA ILE A 201 -11.89 4.77 9.14
C ILE A 201 -10.61 4.64 8.29
N ARG A 202 -9.83 3.59 8.58
CA ARG A 202 -8.74 3.10 7.74
C ARG A 202 -9.22 1.85 6.99
N PRO A 203 -9.53 1.95 5.68
CA PRO A 203 -9.94 0.79 4.90
C PRO A 203 -8.78 -0.16 4.62
N HIS A 204 -9.08 -1.45 4.42
CA HIS A 204 -8.07 -2.39 3.92
C HIS A 204 -7.90 -2.31 2.39
N MET A 205 -9.02 -2.20 1.68
CA MET A 205 -9.11 -2.22 0.23
C MET A 205 -10.30 -1.36 -0.21
N VAL A 206 -10.07 -0.41 -1.13
CA VAL A 206 -11.12 0.43 -1.72
C VAL A 206 -11.05 0.34 -3.24
N ASN A 207 -12.21 0.16 -3.85
CA ASN A 207 -12.43 0.18 -5.29
C ASN A 207 -13.31 1.39 -5.63
N ARG A 208 -13.47 1.71 -6.93
CA ARG A 208 -14.06 2.95 -7.45
C ARG A 208 -13.22 4.19 -7.15
N THR A 209 -13.01 5.01 -8.17
CA THR A 209 -12.11 6.17 -8.16
C THR A 209 -12.83 7.51 -8.30
N GLN A 210 -14.15 7.52 -8.09
CA GLN A 210 -14.98 8.69 -8.37
C GLN A 210 -14.63 9.92 -7.54
N ALA A 211 -14.04 9.76 -6.35
CA ALA A 211 -13.55 10.87 -5.55
C ALA A 211 -12.46 10.47 -4.53
N TYR A 212 -11.22 10.92 -4.76
CA TYR A 212 -10.11 10.73 -3.83
C TYR A 212 -9.12 11.91 -3.86
N ALA A 213 -8.39 12.11 -2.77
CA ALA A 213 -7.26 13.04 -2.70
C ALA A 213 -5.97 12.30 -2.36
N VAL A 214 -4.85 12.78 -2.90
CA VAL A 214 -3.49 12.30 -2.61
C VAL A 214 -2.57 13.49 -2.32
N ARG A 215 -1.52 13.30 -1.51
CA ARG A 215 -0.58 14.38 -1.19
C ARG A 215 0.89 13.99 -1.29
N GLY A 216 1.74 14.99 -1.49
CA GLY A 216 3.19 14.87 -1.41
C GLY A 216 3.77 13.67 -2.17
N GLU A 217 4.71 12.96 -1.52
CA GLU A 217 5.41 11.81 -2.13
C GLU A 217 4.46 10.70 -2.60
N TYR A 218 3.28 10.55 -1.98
CA TYR A 218 2.33 9.51 -2.36
C TYR A 218 1.81 9.66 -3.79
N MET A 219 1.79 10.87 -4.36
CA MET A 219 1.49 11.08 -5.78
C MET A 219 2.45 10.27 -6.68
N ARG A 220 3.73 10.30 -6.36
CA ARG A 220 4.78 9.58 -7.10
C ARG A 220 4.68 8.07 -6.89
N VAL A 221 4.32 7.64 -5.68
CA VAL A 221 4.07 6.22 -5.37
C VAL A 221 2.92 5.70 -6.20
N LEU A 222 1.79 6.41 -6.21
CA LEU A 222 0.60 6.03 -6.96
C LEU A 222 0.88 6.04 -8.48
N TYR A 223 1.53 7.08 -9.00
CA TYR A 223 1.92 7.16 -10.41
C TYR A 223 2.78 5.96 -10.83
N ARG A 224 3.85 5.64 -10.09
CA ARG A 224 4.72 4.50 -10.39
C ARG A 224 3.98 3.17 -10.33
N HIS A 225 3.04 3.03 -9.40
CA HIS A 225 2.22 1.83 -9.28
C HIS A 225 1.28 1.62 -10.46
N LEU A 226 0.63 2.70 -10.93
CA LEU A 226 -0.26 2.66 -12.10
C LEU A 226 0.50 2.53 -13.42
N CYS A 227 1.75 3.01 -13.50
CA CYS A 227 2.60 2.87 -14.69
C CYS A 227 3.37 1.53 -14.77
N ASN A 228 3.15 0.59 -13.85
CA ASN A 228 3.84 -0.71 -13.86
C ASN A 228 3.26 -1.67 -14.90
N TRP A 229 3.37 -1.32 -16.18
CA TRP A 229 2.79 -2.07 -17.30
C TRP A 229 3.13 -3.57 -17.34
N PRO A 230 4.35 -4.02 -16.99
CA PRO A 230 4.62 -5.45 -16.90
C PRO A 230 3.72 -6.18 -15.89
N ASP A 231 3.37 -5.54 -14.77
CA ASP A 231 2.46 -6.13 -13.79
C ASP A 231 0.99 -6.08 -14.24
N HIS A 232 0.60 -5.04 -14.99
CA HIS A 232 -0.71 -5.01 -15.66
C HIS A 232 -0.86 -6.12 -16.71
N ALA A 233 0.17 -6.39 -17.49
CA ALA A 233 0.15 -7.46 -18.49
C ALA A 233 -0.06 -8.85 -17.85
N ARG A 234 0.45 -9.07 -16.63
CA ARG A 234 0.19 -10.29 -15.84
C ARG A 234 -1.21 -10.33 -15.24
N HIS A 235 -1.87 -9.19 -15.09
CA HIS A 235 -3.20 -9.05 -14.51
C HIS A 235 -4.13 -8.30 -15.48
N PRO A 236 -4.44 -8.90 -16.64
CA PRO A 236 -5.04 -8.19 -17.77
C PRO A 236 -6.47 -7.67 -17.52
N ARG A 237 -7.09 -8.08 -16.42
CA ARG A 237 -8.41 -7.63 -15.96
C ARG A 237 -8.34 -6.48 -14.93
N HIS A 238 -7.16 -6.10 -14.46
CA HIS A 238 -7.00 -5.07 -13.44
C HIS A 238 -6.92 -3.68 -14.08
N HIS A 239 -8.02 -2.93 -13.99
CA HIS A 239 -8.06 -1.49 -14.22
C HIS A 239 -7.77 -0.68 -12.95
N VAL A 240 -7.89 0.66 -13.03
CA VAL A 240 -7.35 1.60 -12.03
C VAL A 240 -7.82 1.27 -10.62
N ASP A 241 -9.10 0.99 -10.44
CA ASP A 241 -9.72 0.63 -9.17
C ASP A 241 -9.05 -0.60 -8.55
N HIS A 242 -8.84 -1.66 -9.35
CA HIS A 242 -8.19 -2.89 -8.89
C HIS A 242 -6.73 -2.66 -8.54
N ARG A 243 -6.04 -1.78 -9.28
CA ARG A 243 -4.65 -1.45 -8.98
C ARG A 243 -4.55 -0.66 -7.69
N MET A 244 -5.39 0.34 -7.50
CA MET A 244 -5.44 1.12 -6.27
C MET A 244 -5.82 0.23 -5.08
N GLU A 245 -6.79 -0.68 -5.26
CA GLU A 245 -7.16 -1.70 -4.26
C GLU A 245 -5.94 -2.52 -3.79
N LEU A 246 -5.14 -3.03 -4.73
CA LEU A 246 -3.91 -3.77 -4.41
C LEU A 246 -2.85 -2.91 -3.71
N LEU A 247 -2.77 -1.62 -4.07
CA LEU A 247 -1.88 -0.68 -3.40
C LEU A 247 -2.32 -0.43 -1.96
N HIS A 248 -3.61 -0.31 -1.66
CA HIS A 248 -4.08 -0.16 -0.27
C HIS A 248 -3.88 -1.44 0.53
N ALA A 249 -4.12 -2.61 -0.09
CA ALA A 249 -3.99 -3.92 0.55
C ALA A 249 -2.58 -4.16 1.11
N CYS A 250 -1.57 -3.46 0.58
CA CYS A 250 -0.19 -3.58 1.04
C CYS A 250 0.06 -2.98 2.44
N GLY A 251 -0.86 -2.16 2.96
CA GLY A 251 -0.82 -1.63 4.33
C GLY A 251 0.35 -0.70 4.66
N ARG A 252 1.06 -0.19 3.65
CA ARG A 252 2.26 0.67 3.80
C ARG A 252 1.97 2.16 3.74
N HIS A 253 0.72 2.53 3.50
CA HIS A 253 0.29 3.91 3.27
C HIS A 253 -0.92 4.21 4.14
N ASN A 254 -0.99 5.44 4.64
CA ASN A 254 -2.06 5.91 5.49
C ASN A 254 -3.27 6.32 4.64
N ILE A 255 -4.05 5.31 4.26
CA ILE A 255 -5.30 5.52 3.54
C ILE A 255 -6.42 5.72 4.55
N TYR A 256 -7.19 6.80 4.41
CA TYR A 256 -8.37 7.04 5.24
C TYR A 256 -9.61 7.31 4.39
N ALA A 257 -10.77 7.05 4.99
CA ALA A 257 -12.09 7.26 4.40
C ALA A 257 -13.06 7.69 5.51
N PRO A 258 -14.18 8.34 5.16
CA PRO A 258 -15.22 8.63 6.12
C PRO A 258 -15.93 7.34 6.56
N THR A 259 -16.53 7.33 7.75
CA THR A 259 -17.30 6.19 8.26
C THR A 259 -18.55 5.89 7.43
N ARG A 260 -19.04 6.87 6.67
CA ARG A 260 -20.03 6.74 5.60
C ARG A 260 -19.56 7.54 4.39
N TRP A 261 -19.74 7.03 3.18
CA TRP A 261 -19.31 7.75 1.98
C TRP A 261 -20.05 9.08 1.85
N ILE A 262 -19.28 10.14 1.63
CA ILE A 262 -19.77 11.52 1.54
C ILE A 262 -19.95 11.97 0.09
N ILE A 263 -19.34 11.24 -0.86
CA ILE A 263 -19.59 11.35 -2.30
C ILE A 263 -20.05 9.98 -2.82
N GLY A 264 -21.20 9.96 -3.50
CA GLY A 264 -21.76 8.79 -4.17
C GLY A 264 -21.29 8.70 -5.62
N GLN A 265 -21.82 7.72 -6.34
CA GLN A 265 -21.69 7.63 -7.79
C GLN A 265 -23.06 7.84 -8.43
N ALA A 266 -23.17 8.81 -9.33
CA ALA A 266 -24.38 9.10 -10.08
C ALA A 266 -24.72 7.94 -11.03
N GLY A 267 -26.01 7.67 -11.19
CA GLY A 267 -26.56 6.75 -12.16
C GLY A 267 -26.40 7.24 -13.59
N GLY A 268 -26.74 6.36 -14.54
CA GLY A 268 -26.64 6.63 -15.97
C GLY A 268 -25.81 5.59 -16.73
N LYS A 269 -25.63 5.83 -18.03
CA LYS A 269 -24.90 4.92 -18.92
C LYS A 269 -23.39 5.10 -18.71
N SER A 270 -22.76 4.05 -18.19
CA SER A 270 -21.31 4.00 -17.94
C SER A 270 -20.53 3.84 -19.25
N ASP A 271 -19.60 4.75 -19.55
CA ASP A 271 -18.66 4.61 -20.68
C ASP A 271 -17.58 3.55 -20.44
N VAL A 272 -17.39 3.13 -19.18
CA VAL A 272 -16.45 2.06 -18.78
C VAL A 272 -17.07 0.68 -18.93
N SER A 273 -18.25 0.47 -18.35
CA SER A 273 -18.90 -0.84 -18.31
C SER A 273 -20.00 -1.04 -19.34
N GLY A 274 -20.46 0.03 -20.00
CA GLY A 274 -21.58 0.03 -20.95
C GLY A 274 -22.96 -0.12 -20.32
N ARG A 275 -23.05 -0.37 -19.01
CA ARG A 275 -24.30 -0.64 -18.29
C ARG A 275 -25.01 0.63 -17.84
N MET A 276 -26.33 0.54 -17.71
CA MET A 276 -27.15 1.54 -17.01
C MET A 276 -27.10 1.29 -15.50
N ALA A 277 -26.82 2.31 -14.71
CA ALA A 277 -26.77 2.23 -13.26
C ALA A 277 -27.74 3.24 -12.61
N GLN A 278 -28.16 2.94 -11.38
CA GLN A 278 -28.83 3.90 -10.48
C GLN A 278 -27.78 4.61 -9.63
N ASP A 279 -28.15 5.73 -9.02
CA ASP A 279 -27.36 6.41 -7.99
C ASP A 279 -27.00 5.47 -6.85
N ARG A 280 -25.74 5.49 -6.40
CA ARG A 280 -25.24 4.55 -5.38
C ARG A 280 -24.29 5.18 -4.37
N TYR A 281 -24.56 4.88 -3.11
CA TYR A 281 -23.61 5.00 -2.00
C TYR A 281 -23.30 3.59 -1.49
N TRP A 282 -22.05 3.15 -1.61
CA TRP A 282 -21.62 1.80 -1.21
C TRP A 282 -21.32 1.73 0.30
N ASN A 283 -22.26 2.22 1.12
CA ASN A 283 -22.08 2.33 2.56
C ASN A 283 -21.87 0.96 3.21
N TYR A 284 -20.88 0.90 4.10
CA TYR A 284 -20.61 -0.28 4.92
C TYR A 284 -21.06 -0.01 6.34
N HIS A 285 -21.84 -0.93 6.92
CA HIS A 285 -22.22 -0.87 8.32
C HIS A 285 -21.07 -1.38 9.19
N LEU A 286 -20.41 -0.48 9.90
CA LEU A 286 -19.45 -0.84 10.94
C LEU A 286 -20.22 -1.48 12.10
N PRO A 287 -19.83 -2.66 12.60
CA PRO A 287 -20.47 -3.24 13.77
C PRO A 287 -20.21 -2.36 14.99
N ASP A 288 -21.26 -2.07 15.76
CA ASP A 288 -21.16 -1.35 17.03
C ASP A 288 -20.29 -2.15 18.00
N ARG A 289 -19.34 -1.49 18.68
CA ARG A 289 -18.66 -2.12 19.81
C ARG A 289 -19.70 -2.25 20.93
N LYS A 290 -20.08 -3.49 21.29
CA LYS A 290 -20.42 -3.75 22.69
C LYS A 290 -19.19 -3.37 23.50
N GLU A 291 -19.31 -2.38 24.36
CA GLU A 291 -18.32 -2.10 25.39
C GLU A 291 -17.99 -3.43 26.08
N ARG A 292 -16.72 -3.82 26.02
CA ARG A 292 -16.25 -4.91 26.85
C ARG A 292 -16.18 -4.32 28.25
N GLU A 293 -17.19 -4.61 29.06
CA GLU A 293 -17.12 -4.43 30.50
C GLU A 293 -15.81 -5.08 30.99
N ALA A 294 -15.03 -4.33 31.75
CA ALA A 294 -13.81 -4.80 32.38
C ALA A 294 -14.14 -5.97 33.33
N PRO A 295 -13.27 -7.00 33.43
CA PRO A 295 -13.45 -8.02 34.44
C PRO A 295 -13.07 -7.48 35.82
N ASP A 296 -13.80 -7.95 36.82
CA ASP A 296 -13.50 -7.94 38.26
C ASP A 296 -14.07 -6.79 39.11
N ALA A 297 -15.31 -7.00 39.55
CA ALA A 297 -15.70 -6.71 40.94
C ALA A 297 -16.23 -8.02 41.56
N PRO A 298 -15.80 -8.39 42.78
CA PRO A 298 -16.11 -9.69 43.37
C PRO A 298 -17.58 -9.74 43.79
N ARG A 299 -18.32 -10.73 43.26
CA ARG A 299 -19.67 -11.05 43.74
C ARG A 299 -19.55 -11.97 44.95
N SER A 300 -20.05 -11.49 46.07
CA SER A 300 -20.27 -12.23 47.31
C SER A 300 -21.34 -13.31 47.09
N ASP A 301 -20.96 -14.56 47.32
CA ASP A 301 -21.90 -15.67 47.45
C ASP A 301 -22.60 -15.58 48.81
N THR A 302 -23.90 -15.30 48.80
CA THR A 302 -24.79 -15.70 49.89
C THR A 302 -25.95 -16.52 49.34
N THR A 303 -26.06 -17.69 49.95
CA THR A 303 -27.03 -18.76 49.81
C THR A 303 -28.48 -18.32 49.97
N GLY A 304 -29.39 -18.95 49.21
CA GLY A 304 -30.82 -18.88 49.47
C GLY A 304 -31.63 -19.82 48.58
N ALA A 305 -31.97 -21.00 49.11
CA ALA A 305 -32.90 -21.96 48.53
C ALA A 305 -34.35 -21.44 48.51
N GLY A 306 -35.16 -21.93 47.57
CA GLY A 306 -36.61 -21.72 47.58
C GLY A 306 -37.34 -22.31 46.37
N ASP A 307 -37.98 -23.46 46.59
CA ASP A 307 -38.89 -24.18 45.69
C ASP A 307 -40.03 -23.32 45.10
N ARG A 308 -40.49 -23.66 43.88
CA ARG A 308 -41.83 -24.28 43.66
C ARG A 308 -42.15 -24.50 42.18
N ALA A 309 -42.98 -25.53 41.99
CA ALA A 309 -43.27 -26.23 40.76
C ALA A 309 -44.57 -25.79 40.05
N THR A 310 -44.79 -26.44 38.90
CA THR A 310 -46.04 -26.67 38.14
C THR A 310 -46.60 -25.51 37.30
N ASP A 311 -46.67 -25.70 35.99
CA ASP A 311 -47.92 -26.13 35.34
C ASP A 311 -47.67 -26.54 33.86
N ARG A 312 -48.29 -27.65 33.43
CA ARG A 312 -48.27 -28.17 32.05
C ARG A 312 -49.72 -28.40 31.63
N GLY A 313 -50.15 -27.76 30.55
CA GLY A 313 -51.42 -28.02 29.85
C GLY A 313 -51.38 -27.56 28.39
N PRO A 314 -52.17 -28.16 27.48
CA PRO A 314 -51.63 -28.70 26.23
C PRO A 314 -51.98 -27.88 24.97
N ARG A 315 -51.18 -27.98 23.90
CA ARG A 315 -51.55 -27.49 22.56
C ARG A 315 -51.48 -28.57 21.48
N ARG A 316 -52.54 -28.54 20.67
CA ARG A 316 -53.00 -29.51 19.66
C ARG A 316 -52.01 -29.77 18.52
N LYS A 317 -52.07 -31.01 18.03
CA LYS A 317 -51.49 -31.49 16.77
C LYS A 317 -52.24 -30.90 15.57
N GLY A 318 -51.47 -30.37 14.61
CA GLY A 318 -51.90 -30.10 13.24
C GLY A 318 -50.74 -30.44 12.30
N ARG A 319 -50.92 -31.46 11.47
CA ARG A 319 -49.94 -31.98 10.50
C ARG A 319 -49.59 -30.93 9.45
N ASN A 320 -48.32 -30.85 9.06
CA ASN A 320 -48.01 -30.88 7.63
C ASN A 320 -46.66 -31.55 7.32
N VAL A 321 -46.78 -32.40 6.32
CA VAL A 321 -45.91 -33.40 5.71
C VAL A 321 -44.49 -32.90 5.36
N ARG A 322 -43.51 -33.79 5.57
CA ARG A 322 -42.09 -33.67 5.20
C ARG A 322 -41.87 -33.86 3.68
N LEU A 323 -40.91 -33.12 3.13
CA LEU A 323 -40.03 -33.59 2.05
C LEU A 323 -38.57 -33.52 2.55
N PRO A 324 -37.67 -34.46 2.18
CA PRO A 324 -36.42 -34.68 2.89
C PRO A 324 -35.28 -33.78 2.39
N ALA A 325 -34.65 -33.05 3.31
CA ALA A 325 -33.36 -32.42 3.08
C ALA A 325 -32.25 -33.46 3.24
N GLN A 326 -31.56 -33.77 2.14
CA GLN A 326 -30.31 -34.53 2.17
C GLN A 326 -29.24 -33.76 2.94
N ALA A 327 -28.60 -34.48 3.86
CA ALA A 327 -27.55 -34.00 4.73
C ALA A 327 -26.25 -33.77 3.94
N GLY A 328 -25.82 -32.51 3.86
CA GLY A 328 -24.42 -32.14 3.59
C GLY A 328 -23.79 -31.62 4.88
N ARG A 329 -23.10 -32.48 5.63
CA ARG A 329 -22.22 -32.08 6.74
C ARG A 329 -21.06 -31.26 6.17
N HIS A 330 -21.13 -29.93 6.27
CA HIS A 330 -19.93 -29.09 6.26
C HIS A 330 -19.61 -28.70 7.69
N GLY A 331 -18.77 -29.53 8.32
CA GLY A 331 -18.15 -29.19 9.59
C GLY A 331 -17.46 -27.84 9.46
N ARG A 332 -17.79 -26.91 10.35
CA ARG A 332 -17.02 -25.69 10.57
C ARG A 332 -15.58 -26.10 10.89
N VAL A 333 -14.68 -25.96 9.94
CA VAL A 333 -13.24 -25.97 10.21
C VAL A 333 -12.96 -24.75 11.07
N ARG A 334 -12.80 -24.96 12.38
CA ARG A 334 -12.25 -23.96 13.28
C ARG A 334 -10.78 -23.78 12.87
N PHE A 335 -10.44 -22.64 12.26
CA PHE A 335 -9.03 -22.28 12.06
C PHE A 335 -8.41 -22.08 13.44
N ALA A 336 -7.35 -22.83 13.75
CA ALA A 336 -6.54 -22.61 14.93
C ALA A 336 -5.93 -21.19 14.88
N PRO A 337 -5.75 -20.51 16.03
CA PRO A 337 -5.05 -19.22 16.07
C PRO A 337 -3.66 -19.36 15.43
N ALA A 338 -3.29 -18.42 14.56
CA ALA A 338 -2.01 -18.45 13.85
C ALA A 338 -0.85 -18.38 14.87
N VAL A 339 -0.11 -19.47 15.01
CA VAL A 339 1.03 -19.56 15.93
C VAL A 339 2.19 -18.74 15.37
N ARG A 340 2.65 -17.74 16.13
CA ARG A 340 3.85 -16.97 15.78
C ARG A 340 5.09 -17.85 16.02
N LYS A 341 5.91 -18.01 14.98
CA LYS A 341 7.22 -18.67 15.06
C LYS A 341 8.31 -17.63 15.30
N PRO A 342 9.41 -17.97 16.00
CA PRO A 342 10.53 -17.05 16.16
C PRO A 342 11.10 -16.61 14.79
N PRO A 343 11.46 -15.34 14.62
CA PRO A 343 11.98 -14.82 13.36
C PRO A 343 13.38 -15.36 13.08
N VAL A 344 13.77 -15.35 11.80
CA VAL A 344 15.11 -15.67 11.34
C VAL A 344 15.82 -14.45 10.76
N TRP A 345 17.06 -14.23 11.16
CA TRP A 345 17.89 -13.11 10.70
C TRP A 345 19.12 -13.63 9.97
N VAL A 346 19.39 -13.08 8.79
CA VAL A 346 20.66 -13.33 8.08
C VAL A 346 21.64 -12.24 8.48
N ILE A 347 22.73 -12.66 9.13
CA ILE A 347 23.81 -11.77 9.59
C ILE A 347 25.04 -12.01 8.72
N GLY A 348 25.54 -10.94 8.10
CA GLY A 348 26.72 -10.99 7.24
C GLY A 348 27.08 -9.61 6.72
N LEU A 349 28.36 -9.43 6.42
CA LEU A 349 28.90 -8.18 5.90
C LEU A 349 28.28 -7.79 4.56
N HIS A 350 28.51 -6.56 4.11
CA HIS A 350 28.26 -6.23 2.70
C HIS A 350 29.09 -7.19 1.85
N ARG A 351 28.54 -7.69 0.74
CA ARG A 351 29.25 -8.56 -0.21
C ARG A 351 29.81 -9.87 0.39
N SER A 352 29.19 -10.40 1.44
CA SER A 352 29.59 -11.67 2.08
C SER A 352 28.83 -12.91 1.57
N GLY A 353 27.92 -12.75 0.60
CA GLY A 353 26.98 -13.81 0.21
C GLY A 353 25.68 -13.83 1.02
N SER A 354 25.46 -12.83 1.90
CA SER A 354 24.23 -12.72 2.70
C SER A 354 22.95 -12.62 1.87
N SER A 355 23.02 -12.13 0.63
CA SER A 355 21.89 -12.11 -0.30
C SER A 355 21.59 -13.46 -0.93
N ILE A 356 22.60 -14.32 -1.17
CA ILE A 356 22.39 -15.71 -1.59
C ILE A 356 21.65 -16.46 -0.47
N THR A 357 22.10 -16.33 0.77
CA THR A 357 21.47 -16.94 1.95
C THR A 357 20.03 -16.46 2.14
N ALA A 358 19.77 -15.16 2.02
CA ALA A 358 18.42 -14.61 2.08
C ALA A 358 17.51 -15.10 0.94
N GLY A 359 18.08 -15.29 -0.26
CA GLY A 359 17.41 -15.88 -1.40
C GLY A 359 17.02 -17.34 -1.16
N ILE A 360 17.93 -18.15 -0.59
CA ILE A 360 17.65 -19.53 -0.17
C ILE A 360 16.45 -19.54 0.77
N LEU A 361 16.47 -18.74 1.84
CA LEU A 361 15.36 -18.65 2.80
C LEU A 361 14.02 -18.30 2.13
N HIS A 362 14.03 -17.30 1.24
CA HIS A 362 12.85 -16.91 0.49
C HIS A 362 12.29 -18.07 -0.37
N ARG A 363 13.15 -18.82 -1.07
CA ARG A 363 12.73 -19.97 -1.90
C ARG A 363 12.21 -21.14 -1.06
N LEU A 364 12.77 -21.34 0.13
CA LEU A 364 12.30 -22.32 1.10
C LEU A 364 10.98 -21.91 1.78
N GLY A 365 10.48 -20.70 1.52
CA GLY A 365 9.17 -20.23 1.96
C GLY A 365 9.20 -19.32 3.18
N VAL A 366 10.37 -18.90 3.67
CA VAL A 366 10.49 -17.88 4.72
C VAL A 366 10.00 -16.54 4.18
N HIS A 367 9.19 -15.83 4.98
CA HIS A 367 8.64 -14.54 4.62
C HIS A 367 9.68 -13.42 4.81
N MET A 368 10.54 -13.24 3.82
CA MET A 368 11.60 -12.22 3.82
C MET A 368 11.10 -10.79 3.61
N GLY A 369 9.87 -10.60 3.11
CA GLY A 369 9.38 -9.28 2.74
C GLY A 369 8.37 -9.30 1.59
N ASN A 370 7.36 -8.44 1.66
CA ASN A 370 6.45 -8.18 0.52
C ASN A 370 7.02 -7.19 -0.53
N ARG A 371 8.18 -6.58 -0.25
CA ARG A 371 8.94 -5.68 -1.14
C ARG A 371 10.41 -5.95 -0.85
N LEU A 372 11.05 -6.69 -1.74
CA LEU A 372 12.46 -7.02 -1.64
C LEU A 372 13.26 -6.01 -2.48
N ILE A 373 14.31 -5.46 -1.90
CA ILE A 373 15.27 -4.56 -2.53
C ILE A 373 16.67 -5.19 -2.51
N GLY A 374 17.65 -4.48 -3.06
CA GLY A 374 19.05 -4.87 -3.14
C GLY A 374 19.50 -4.96 -4.59
N TRP A 375 20.79 -4.70 -4.80
CA TRP A 375 21.37 -4.48 -6.13
C TRP A 375 21.73 -5.78 -6.87
N GLU A 376 21.66 -6.92 -6.20
CA GLU A 376 21.91 -8.22 -6.84
C GLU A 376 20.69 -8.64 -7.68
N ASN A 377 20.93 -8.77 -8.99
CA ASN A 377 20.03 -9.20 -10.07
C ASN A 377 18.92 -8.25 -10.55
N ARG A 378 18.93 -8.04 -11.89
CA ARG A 378 17.84 -7.52 -12.72
C ARG A 378 16.57 -8.39 -12.54
N GLY A 379 15.84 -8.19 -11.45
CA GLY A 379 14.51 -8.76 -11.25
C GLY A 379 14.26 -9.55 -9.94
N THR A 380 15.27 -9.91 -9.14
CA THR A 380 15.05 -10.65 -7.87
C THR A 380 15.46 -9.91 -6.60
N GLY A 381 16.30 -8.87 -6.70
CA GLY A 381 16.76 -8.08 -5.56
C GLY A 381 17.70 -8.84 -4.61
N GLY A 382 18.34 -8.12 -3.69
CA GLY A 382 19.20 -8.69 -2.63
C GLY A 382 18.43 -9.36 -1.49
N PHE A 383 17.12 -9.60 -1.67
CA PHE A 383 16.18 -10.17 -0.69
C PHE A 383 16.08 -9.38 0.62
N GLU A 384 16.30 -8.07 0.54
CA GLU A 384 16.23 -7.15 1.68
C GLU A 384 14.84 -6.54 1.78
N ALA A 385 14.17 -6.64 2.92
CA ALA A 385 12.90 -5.94 3.10
C ALA A 385 13.15 -4.43 3.11
N HIS A 386 12.50 -3.68 2.20
CA HIS A 386 12.69 -2.22 2.09
C HIS A 386 12.55 -1.48 3.43
N GLY A 387 11.55 -1.84 4.24
CA GLY A 387 11.34 -1.21 5.54
C GLY A 387 12.45 -1.52 6.55
N LEU A 388 13.02 -2.72 6.51
CA LEU A 388 14.12 -3.09 7.40
C LEU A 388 15.40 -2.36 6.98
N ALA A 389 15.69 -2.35 5.68
CA ALA A 389 16.81 -1.61 5.13
C ALA A 389 16.73 -0.12 5.47
N LYS A 390 15.55 0.50 5.36
CA LYS A 390 15.33 1.89 5.74
C LYS A 390 15.67 2.15 7.22
N ILE A 391 15.15 1.32 8.14
CA ILE A 391 15.44 1.46 9.58
C ILE A 391 16.94 1.31 9.83
N CYS A 392 17.58 0.33 9.20
CA CYS A 392 19.02 0.14 9.34
C CYS A 392 19.85 1.31 8.80
N GLU A 393 19.50 1.86 7.63
CA GLU A 393 20.18 3.02 7.02
C GLU A 393 19.88 4.33 7.75
N GLN A 394 18.73 4.46 8.41
CA GLN A 394 18.46 5.59 9.30
C GLN A 394 19.32 5.49 10.56
N ALA A 395 19.45 4.29 11.14
CA ALA A 395 20.27 4.07 12.32
C ALA A 395 21.77 4.22 12.02
N TYR A 396 22.23 3.65 10.92
CA TYR A 396 23.62 3.64 10.46
C TYR A 396 23.66 3.89 8.95
N PRO A 397 23.70 5.16 8.51
CA PRO A 397 23.70 5.50 7.09
C PRO A 397 24.96 5.00 6.40
N PHE A 398 24.85 4.33 5.26
CA PHE A 398 26.04 3.94 4.49
C PHE A 398 26.84 5.17 4.02
N PRO A 399 28.19 5.18 4.09
CA PRO A 399 29.08 4.15 4.63
C PRO A 399 29.52 4.40 6.09
N SER A 400 28.76 5.18 6.86
CA SER A 400 29.09 5.55 8.24
C SER A 400 29.14 4.35 9.18
N THR A 401 30.08 4.39 10.13
CA THR A 401 30.16 3.49 11.28
C THR A 401 29.47 4.06 12.51
N GLU A 402 29.08 5.34 12.46
CA GLU A 402 28.46 6.05 13.56
C GLU A 402 26.94 5.96 13.50
N ARG A 403 26.34 5.85 14.68
CA ARG A 403 24.88 5.82 14.82
C ARG A 403 24.32 7.22 14.63
N ALA A 404 23.42 7.39 13.66
CA ALA A 404 22.77 8.67 13.36
C ALA A 404 21.46 8.88 14.12
N VAL A 405 20.73 7.81 14.46
CA VAL A 405 19.43 7.86 15.14
C VAL A 405 19.51 7.19 16.50
N ASP A 406 18.82 7.78 17.48
CA ASP A 406 18.75 7.27 18.85
C ASP A 406 18.38 5.77 18.92
N ARG A 407 18.96 5.08 19.91
CA ARG A 407 18.79 3.64 20.10
C ARG A 407 17.34 3.26 20.39
N GLU A 408 16.65 3.98 21.25
CA GLU A 408 15.28 3.66 21.64
C GLU A 408 14.30 3.99 20.52
N VAL A 409 14.57 5.03 19.74
CA VAL A 409 13.86 5.30 18.48
C VAL A 409 14.03 4.12 17.51
N THR A 410 15.26 3.71 17.24
CA THR A 410 15.57 2.57 16.36
C THR A 410 14.90 1.28 16.84
N LYS A 411 14.97 1.01 18.14
CA LYS A 411 14.36 -0.18 18.77
C LYS A 411 12.84 -0.19 18.63
N ARG A 412 12.18 0.96 18.80
CA ARG A 412 10.73 1.11 18.61
C ARG A 412 10.31 0.86 17.16
N GLU A 413 11.07 1.39 16.20
CA GLU A 413 10.81 1.15 14.77
C GLU A 413 11.03 -0.31 14.38
N LEU A 414 12.12 -0.92 14.87
CA LEU A 414 12.38 -2.35 14.70
C LEU A 414 11.28 -3.22 15.32
N ARG A 415 10.79 -2.88 16.52
CA ARG A 415 9.65 -3.56 17.17
C ARG A 415 8.42 -3.53 16.26
N ALA A 416 8.02 -2.34 15.81
CA ALA A 416 6.84 -2.17 14.96
C ALA A 416 6.98 -2.94 13.64
N TRP A 417 8.16 -2.88 13.01
CA TRP A 417 8.45 -3.64 11.80
C TRP A 417 8.39 -5.15 12.04
N LEU A 418 8.98 -5.63 13.14
CA LEU A 418 9.06 -7.04 13.49
C LEU A 418 7.67 -7.62 13.81
N ASP A 419 6.86 -6.92 14.61
CA ASP A 419 5.50 -7.35 14.94
C ASP A 419 4.63 -7.51 13.70
N HIS A 420 4.73 -6.54 12.79
CA HIS A 420 4.05 -6.60 11.51
C HIS A 420 4.54 -7.79 10.67
N ARG A 421 5.86 -7.97 10.55
CA ARG A 421 6.48 -9.06 9.78
C ARG A 421 6.09 -10.44 10.33
N MET A 422 6.13 -10.62 11.64
CA MET A 422 5.72 -11.85 12.32
C MET A 422 4.23 -12.11 12.17
N GLY A 423 3.39 -11.07 12.21
CA GLY A 423 1.95 -11.19 11.92
C GLY A 423 1.68 -11.67 10.48
N GLU A 424 2.36 -11.10 9.49
CA GLU A 424 2.24 -11.53 8.10
C GLU A 424 2.73 -12.98 7.89
N ALA A 425 3.85 -13.36 8.51
CA ALA A 425 4.40 -14.70 8.42
C ALA A 425 3.46 -15.73 9.08
N ALA A 426 2.94 -15.43 10.26
CA ALA A 426 1.99 -16.28 10.98
C ALA A 426 0.71 -16.50 10.16
N HIS A 427 0.18 -15.45 9.52
CA HIS A 427 -1.00 -15.56 8.65
C HIS A 427 -0.74 -16.46 7.43
N ARG A 428 0.51 -16.52 6.95
CA ARG A 428 0.95 -17.40 5.85
C ARG A 428 1.39 -18.79 6.32
N GLY A 429 1.33 -19.07 7.63
CA GLY A 429 1.83 -20.33 8.20
C GLY A 429 3.35 -20.52 8.10
N THR A 430 4.12 -19.43 8.00
CA THR A 430 5.58 -19.46 7.81
C THR A 430 6.34 -18.66 8.87
N ILE A 431 7.66 -18.55 8.71
CA ILE A 431 8.59 -17.82 9.58
C ILE A 431 8.87 -16.43 9.00
N ALA A 432 8.95 -15.43 9.88
CA ALA A 432 9.39 -14.08 9.52
C ALA A 432 10.90 -14.04 9.30
N GLY A 433 11.34 -13.49 8.17
CA GLY A 433 12.75 -13.35 7.83
C GLY A 433 13.20 -11.90 7.70
N GLY A 434 14.47 -11.62 8.03
CA GLY A 434 15.10 -10.32 7.83
C GLY A 434 16.55 -10.44 7.42
N LYS A 435 16.99 -9.62 6.47
CA LYS A 435 18.38 -9.49 6.05
C LYS A 435 18.69 -8.04 5.74
N TYR A 436 19.77 -7.53 6.30
CA TYR A 436 20.45 -6.32 5.87
C TYR A 436 21.86 -6.29 6.47
N PRO A 437 22.92 -5.85 5.76
CA PRO A 437 24.28 -5.90 6.30
C PRO A 437 24.46 -5.14 7.62
N HIS A 438 23.83 -3.98 7.77
CA HIS A 438 23.88 -3.19 9.01
C HIS A 438 23.17 -3.84 10.21
N LEU A 439 22.46 -4.98 10.04
CA LEU A 439 21.98 -5.77 11.18
C LEU A 439 23.11 -6.26 12.09
N CYS A 440 24.35 -6.34 11.60
CA CYS A 440 25.52 -6.63 12.44
C CYS A 440 25.65 -5.66 13.62
N PHE A 441 25.26 -4.38 13.47
CA PHE A 441 25.25 -3.40 14.56
C PHE A 441 24.06 -3.53 15.51
N LEU A 442 23.05 -4.33 15.14
CA LEU A 442 21.74 -4.32 15.78
C LEU A 442 21.40 -5.65 16.48
N VAL A 443 22.29 -6.64 16.46
CA VAL A 443 22.06 -7.99 17.03
C VAL A 443 21.53 -7.93 18.47
N ASP A 444 22.09 -7.05 19.30
CA ASP A 444 21.64 -6.84 20.68
C ASP A 444 20.17 -6.41 20.78
N MET A 445 19.76 -5.45 19.95
CA MET A 445 18.36 -5.03 19.90
C MET A 445 17.47 -6.15 19.39
N LEU A 446 17.91 -6.94 18.41
CA LEU A 446 17.11 -8.06 17.90
C LEU A 446 16.85 -9.11 18.99
N LEU A 447 17.86 -9.41 19.81
CA LEU A 447 17.75 -10.33 20.95
C LEU A 447 16.84 -9.77 22.05
N GLU A 448 16.94 -8.48 22.36
CA GLU A 448 16.04 -7.81 23.33
C GLU A 448 14.59 -7.80 22.83
N LEU A 449 14.40 -7.64 21.53
CA LEU A 449 13.08 -7.59 20.92
C LEU A 449 12.43 -8.98 20.89
N GLU A 450 13.19 -10.00 20.53
CA GLU A 450 12.70 -11.37 20.41
C GLU A 450 13.80 -12.38 20.81
N PRO A 451 13.84 -12.78 22.09
CA PRO A 451 14.90 -13.63 22.64
C PRO A 451 15.02 -15.00 21.98
N ALA A 452 13.93 -15.53 21.41
CA ALA A 452 13.93 -16.83 20.73
C ALA A 452 14.41 -16.77 19.26
N SER A 453 14.89 -15.61 18.80
CA SER A 453 15.33 -15.38 17.42
C SER A 453 16.33 -16.43 16.92
N ARG A 454 16.20 -16.79 15.64
CA ARG A 454 17.15 -17.65 14.93
C ARG A 454 18.07 -16.79 14.07
N PHE A 455 19.36 -17.12 14.07
CA PHE A 455 20.37 -16.39 13.32
C PHE A 455 21.08 -17.32 12.36
N ILE A 456 21.23 -16.88 11.10
CA ILE A 456 22.06 -17.54 10.11
C ILE A 456 23.20 -16.60 9.77
N HIS A 457 24.40 -16.98 10.20
CA HIS A 457 25.63 -16.27 9.93
C HIS A 457 26.26 -16.80 8.65
N ILE A 458 26.46 -15.91 7.67
CA ILE A 458 27.27 -16.21 6.48
C ILE A 458 28.69 -15.71 6.71
N ASP A 459 29.63 -16.65 6.72
CA ASP A 459 31.03 -16.37 6.99
C ASP A 459 31.82 -16.34 5.68
N ARG A 460 32.33 -15.15 5.34
CA ARG A 460 33.22 -14.92 4.21
C ARG A 460 34.45 -14.18 4.73
N PRO A 461 35.68 -14.52 4.27
CA PRO A 461 36.87 -13.78 4.66
C PRO A 461 36.69 -12.26 4.51
N LEU A 462 37.07 -11.52 5.56
CA LEU A 462 36.87 -10.07 5.64
C LEU A 462 37.48 -9.34 4.44
N GLU A 463 38.73 -9.66 4.11
CA GLU A 463 39.48 -9.01 3.03
C GLU A 463 38.87 -9.25 1.65
N GLU A 464 38.20 -10.38 1.43
CA GLU A 464 37.41 -10.58 0.20
C GLU A 464 36.16 -9.69 0.16
N SER A 465 35.49 -9.54 1.30
CA SER A 465 34.28 -8.71 1.43
C SER A 465 34.62 -7.22 1.28
N ILE A 466 35.77 -6.76 1.80
CA ILE A 466 36.29 -5.40 1.61
C ILE A 466 36.55 -5.15 0.12
N ARG A 467 37.39 -5.99 -0.53
CA ARG A 467 37.69 -5.84 -1.96
C ARG A 467 36.43 -5.80 -2.82
N SER A 468 35.48 -6.72 -2.56
CA SER A 468 34.22 -6.77 -3.32
C SER A 468 33.34 -5.54 -3.12
N LEU A 469 33.31 -4.96 -1.91
CA LEU A 469 32.56 -3.72 -1.66
C LEU A 469 33.23 -2.53 -2.35
N THR A 470 34.54 -2.39 -2.19
CA THR A 470 35.33 -1.31 -2.82
C THR A 470 35.16 -1.31 -4.34
N ASP A 471 35.30 -2.46 -4.99
CA ASP A 471 35.11 -2.60 -6.45
C ASP A 471 33.70 -2.20 -6.89
N ARG A 472 32.68 -2.53 -6.10
CA ARG A 472 31.29 -2.19 -6.39
C ARG A 472 31.01 -0.71 -6.19
N SER A 473 31.48 -0.14 -5.08
CA SER A 473 31.32 1.28 -4.76
C SER A 473 31.97 2.16 -5.83
N ALA A 474 33.13 1.75 -6.36
CA ALA A 474 33.81 2.45 -7.44
C ALA A 474 33.01 2.48 -8.77
N LYS A 475 32.26 1.41 -9.06
CA LYS A 475 31.46 1.26 -10.30
C LYS A 475 30.05 1.85 -10.19
N THR A 476 29.60 2.21 -9.00
CA THR A 476 28.21 2.61 -8.75
C THR A 476 28.07 4.14 -8.68
N ARG A 477 26.97 4.68 -9.23
CA ARG A 477 26.55 6.08 -9.00
C ARG A 477 25.43 6.10 -7.96
N GLY A 478 25.40 7.12 -7.09
CA GLY A 478 24.35 7.30 -6.08
C GLY A 478 24.76 6.83 -4.68
N TRP A 479 23.78 6.36 -3.91
CA TRP A 479 23.90 6.13 -2.45
C TRP A 479 24.97 5.11 -2.03
N LEU A 480 25.33 4.15 -2.90
CA LEU A 480 26.36 3.14 -2.63
C LEU A 480 27.77 3.60 -3.04
N ARG A 481 27.95 4.87 -3.41
CA ARG A 481 29.27 5.41 -3.76
C ARG A 481 30.02 5.79 -2.48
N ALA A 482 31.17 5.16 -2.28
CA ALA A 482 32.07 5.41 -1.16
C ALA A 482 33.53 5.24 -1.62
N ILE A 483 34.46 5.94 -0.97
CA ILE A 483 35.90 5.76 -1.23
C ILE A 483 36.40 4.45 -0.59
N PRO A 484 37.54 3.88 -1.04
CA PRO A 484 38.06 2.61 -0.52
C PRO A 484 38.21 2.59 1.01
N GLU A 485 38.74 3.65 1.59
CA GLU A 485 38.93 3.79 3.04
C GLU A 485 37.58 3.72 3.81
N GLN A 486 36.53 4.37 3.31
CA GLN A 486 35.19 4.29 3.89
C GLN A 486 34.62 2.87 3.80
N CYS A 487 34.83 2.18 2.68
CA CYS A 487 34.38 0.79 2.50
C CYS A 487 35.09 -0.14 3.48
N GLU A 488 36.40 0.02 3.65
CA GLU A 488 37.20 -0.75 4.60
C GLU A 488 36.76 -0.48 6.04
N ASN A 489 36.68 0.79 6.46
CA ASN A 489 36.27 1.18 7.80
C ASN A 489 34.89 0.60 8.15
N LEU A 490 33.93 0.72 7.23
CA LEU A 490 32.60 0.15 7.41
C LEU A 490 32.64 -1.37 7.59
N GLN A 491 33.35 -2.08 6.72
CA GLN A 491 33.39 -3.55 6.76
C GLN A 491 34.10 -4.06 8.02
N ARG A 492 35.18 -3.39 8.47
CA ARG A 492 35.86 -3.73 9.73
C ARG A 492 34.95 -3.48 10.93
N ALA A 493 34.24 -2.36 10.97
CA ALA A 493 33.28 -2.06 12.04
C ALA A 493 32.11 -3.05 12.08
N LEU A 494 31.51 -3.36 10.92
CA LEU A 494 30.47 -4.38 10.81
C LEU A 494 30.99 -5.75 11.25
N ASN A 495 32.24 -6.09 10.92
CA ASN A 495 32.84 -7.36 11.30
C ASN A 495 33.06 -7.45 12.81
N ALA A 496 33.56 -6.39 13.46
CA ALA A 496 33.70 -6.34 14.91
C ALA A 496 32.33 -6.50 15.60
N ALA A 497 31.33 -5.72 15.17
CA ALA A 497 29.98 -5.79 15.73
C ALA A 497 29.31 -7.16 15.50
N LYS A 498 29.51 -7.75 14.31
CA LYS A 498 29.07 -9.11 13.99
C LYS A 498 29.64 -10.11 15.00
N HIS A 499 30.95 -10.16 15.20
CA HIS A 499 31.58 -11.12 16.11
C HIS A 499 31.12 -10.94 17.56
N ALA A 500 30.99 -9.70 18.04
CA ALA A 500 30.43 -9.42 19.36
C ALA A 500 28.98 -9.95 19.49
N GLY A 501 28.14 -9.71 18.50
CA GLY A 501 26.77 -10.22 18.45
C GLY A 501 26.70 -11.75 18.42
N LEU A 502 27.55 -12.41 17.63
CA LEU A 502 27.61 -13.88 17.55
C LEU A 502 28.02 -14.50 18.89
N ALA A 503 29.07 -13.98 19.53
CA ALA A 503 29.52 -14.44 20.86
C ALA A 503 28.39 -14.33 21.91
N LYS A 504 27.60 -13.25 21.84
CA LYS A 504 26.44 -13.06 22.73
C LYS A 504 25.33 -14.08 22.45
N ILE A 505 25.02 -14.34 21.17
CA ILE A 505 24.03 -15.35 20.79
C ILE A 505 24.44 -16.72 21.33
N GLU A 506 25.71 -17.11 21.18
CA GLU A 506 26.23 -18.39 21.66
C GLU A 506 26.16 -18.50 23.18
N SER A 507 26.53 -17.44 23.90
CA SER A 507 26.42 -17.36 25.36
C SER A 507 24.97 -17.53 25.83
N LEU A 508 24.03 -16.80 25.23
CA LEU A 508 22.60 -16.91 25.56
C LEU A 508 22.02 -18.27 25.18
N ALA A 509 22.44 -18.85 24.05
CA ALA A 509 22.02 -20.19 23.63
C ALA A 509 22.53 -21.26 24.60
N ALA A 510 23.74 -21.12 25.14
CA ALA A 510 24.26 -22.00 26.18
C ALA A 510 23.47 -21.90 27.48
N ALA A 511 23.15 -20.69 27.94
CA ALA A 511 22.36 -20.45 29.16
C ALA A 511 20.90 -20.94 29.04
N ALA A 512 20.31 -20.87 27.84
CA ALA A 512 18.96 -21.35 27.59
C ALA A 512 18.87 -22.89 27.53
N ARG A 513 19.93 -23.61 27.17
CA ARG A 513 19.92 -25.08 27.25
C ARG A 513 19.79 -25.61 28.69
N SER A 514 20.10 -24.78 29.67
CA SER A 514 19.97 -25.07 31.11
C SER A 514 18.67 -24.55 31.75
N SER A 515 17.80 -23.82 31.03
CA SER A 515 16.58 -23.22 31.57
C SER A 515 15.39 -23.38 30.62
N GLY A 516 14.18 -23.62 31.14
CA GLY A 516 13.03 -24.11 30.36
C GLY A 516 12.55 -23.37 29.09
N PRO A 517 12.73 -22.05 28.89
CA PRO A 517 12.27 -21.39 27.66
C PRO A 517 13.29 -21.47 26.50
N PRO A 518 12.84 -21.53 25.23
CA PRO A 518 13.74 -21.61 24.08
C PRO A 518 14.48 -20.28 23.86
N GLY A 519 15.79 -20.28 24.10
CA GLY A 519 16.68 -19.16 23.78
C GLY A 519 17.03 -19.05 22.28
N PRO A 520 17.93 -18.12 21.93
CA PRO A 520 18.31 -17.91 20.54
C PRO A 520 19.08 -19.13 20.00
N ALA A 521 19.17 -19.25 18.68
CA ALA A 521 20.09 -20.22 18.08
C ALA A 521 20.79 -19.64 16.86
N LEU A 522 21.96 -20.20 16.57
CA LEU A 522 22.86 -19.76 15.51
C LEU A 522 23.20 -20.93 14.59
N LEU A 523 23.16 -20.69 13.29
CA LEU A 523 23.74 -21.55 12.26
C LEU A 523 24.79 -20.75 11.48
N THR A 524 26.03 -21.23 11.48
CA THR A 524 27.10 -20.66 10.64
C THR A 524 27.22 -21.45 9.34
N ILE A 525 27.25 -20.72 8.23
CA ILE A 525 27.47 -21.20 6.86
C ILE A 525 28.73 -20.51 6.35
N HIS A 526 29.75 -21.27 5.95
CA HIS A 526 30.91 -20.70 5.29
C HIS A 526 30.59 -20.47 3.81
N TYR A 527 30.92 -19.30 3.30
CA TYR A 527 30.57 -18.86 1.95
C TYR A 527 31.12 -19.79 0.87
N HIS A 528 32.39 -20.18 0.98
CA HIS A 528 33.04 -21.06 0.00
C HIS A 528 32.50 -22.49 0.07
N ASP A 529 32.15 -22.98 1.26
CA ASP A 529 31.53 -24.30 1.44
C ASP A 529 30.11 -24.33 0.88
N LEU A 530 29.35 -23.23 1.04
CA LEU A 530 28.02 -23.09 0.43
C LEU A 530 28.09 -23.16 -1.09
N LEU A 531 29.12 -22.56 -1.71
CA LEU A 531 29.30 -22.64 -3.17
C LEU A 531 29.74 -24.02 -3.64
N SER A 532 30.55 -24.72 -2.83
CA SER A 532 31.13 -26.02 -3.18
C SER A 532 30.14 -27.17 -2.97
N ASP A 533 29.33 -27.10 -1.91
CA ASP A 533 28.26 -28.06 -1.61
C ASP A 533 26.96 -27.33 -1.20
N PRO A 534 26.23 -26.76 -2.18
CA PRO A 534 24.97 -26.06 -1.90
C PRO A 534 23.90 -26.96 -1.30
N ALA A 535 23.90 -28.25 -1.66
CA ALA A 535 22.88 -29.21 -1.25
C ALA A 535 22.91 -29.44 0.27
N SER A 536 24.08 -29.80 0.80
CA SER A 536 24.26 -30.02 2.23
C SER A 536 23.91 -28.77 3.04
N HIS A 537 24.32 -27.59 2.57
CA HIS A 537 24.06 -26.33 3.28
C HIS A 537 22.58 -25.92 3.26
N VAL A 538 21.87 -26.13 2.15
CA VAL A 538 20.42 -25.91 2.07
C VAL A 538 19.69 -26.86 3.02
N ASP A 539 20.10 -28.14 3.09
CA ASP A 539 19.50 -29.12 3.99
C ASP A 539 19.75 -28.77 5.47
N ARG A 540 20.95 -28.27 5.81
CA ARG A 540 21.25 -27.72 7.14
C ARG A 540 20.33 -26.56 7.51
N VAL A 541 20.03 -25.66 6.58
CA VAL A 541 19.07 -24.54 6.81
C VAL A 541 17.66 -25.06 7.04
N ILE A 542 17.21 -26.04 6.24
CA ILE A 542 15.88 -26.68 6.39
C ILE A 542 15.75 -27.31 7.77
N ALA A 543 16.76 -28.09 8.18
CA ALA A 543 16.80 -28.74 9.48
C ALA A 543 16.82 -27.73 10.63
N PHE A 544 17.69 -26.72 10.53
CA PHE A 544 17.86 -25.68 11.55
C PHE A 544 16.55 -24.90 11.84
N LEU A 545 15.77 -24.61 10.79
CA LEU A 545 14.52 -23.87 10.91
C LEU A 545 13.28 -24.77 11.01
N ALA A 546 13.45 -26.09 11.00
CA ALA A 546 12.39 -27.09 10.97
C ALA A 546 11.32 -26.78 9.89
N LEU A 547 11.78 -26.49 8.67
CA LEU A 547 10.89 -26.10 7.57
C LEU A 547 10.26 -27.33 6.90
N ALA A 548 8.94 -27.28 6.68
CA ALA A 548 8.25 -28.21 5.81
C ALA A 548 8.42 -27.75 4.35
N VAL A 549 9.36 -28.35 3.63
CA VAL A 549 9.77 -27.92 2.29
C VAL A 549 9.36 -28.93 1.23
N ARG A 550 8.70 -28.48 0.17
CA ARG A 550 8.40 -29.32 -1.00
C ARG A 550 9.66 -29.55 -1.85
N PRO A 551 9.80 -30.68 -2.56
CA PRO A 551 10.95 -30.94 -3.43
C PRO A 551 11.26 -29.79 -4.41
N GLU A 552 10.23 -29.18 -4.99
CA GLU A 552 10.35 -28.03 -5.89
C GLU A 552 10.94 -26.78 -5.22
N GLN A 553 10.59 -26.51 -3.96
CA GLN A 553 11.12 -25.37 -3.20
C GLN A 553 12.59 -25.59 -2.88
N ARG A 554 12.96 -26.83 -2.50
CA ARG A 554 14.35 -27.22 -2.29
C ARG A 554 15.16 -27.04 -3.57
N GLN A 555 14.67 -27.54 -4.72
CA GLN A 555 15.33 -27.36 -6.00
C GLN A 555 15.46 -25.89 -6.40
N SER A 556 14.41 -25.09 -6.19
CA SER A 556 14.45 -23.65 -6.42
C SER A 556 15.45 -22.93 -5.52
N ALA A 557 15.67 -23.42 -4.29
CA ALA A 557 16.66 -22.87 -3.37
C ALA A 557 18.09 -23.21 -3.83
N LEU A 558 18.33 -24.42 -4.32
CA LEU A 558 19.62 -24.81 -4.90
C LEU A 558 20.00 -23.96 -6.12
N GLY A 559 19.02 -23.63 -6.97
CA GLY A 559 19.22 -22.72 -8.11
C GLY A 559 19.59 -21.28 -7.73
N MET A 560 19.60 -20.92 -6.44
CA MET A 560 20.14 -19.62 -5.97
C MET A 560 21.66 -19.60 -5.93
N VAL A 561 22.31 -20.77 -5.86
CA VAL A 561 23.76 -20.91 -5.65
C VAL A 561 24.49 -21.28 -6.95
N GLU A 562 23.79 -21.26 -8.10
CA GLU A 562 24.34 -21.65 -9.40
C GLU A 562 25.58 -20.81 -9.81
N PRO A 563 26.72 -21.44 -10.13
CA PRO A 563 27.98 -20.76 -10.47
C PRO A 563 27.92 -19.85 -11.71
N SER A 564 26.96 -20.07 -12.61
CA SER A 564 26.77 -19.25 -13.82
C SER A 564 26.21 -17.86 -13.52
N ARG A 565 25.67 -17.63 -12.31
CA ARG A 565 25.14 -16.34 -11.86
C ARG A 565 26.17 -15.48 -11.13
N ARG A 566 27.45 -15.55 -11.55
CA ARG A 566 28.66 -14.89 -11.00
C ARG A 566 28.61 -13.35 -10.77
N ASN A 567 27.45 -12.71 -10.89
CA ASN A 567 27.21 -11.32 -10.51
C ASN A 567 26.55 -11.20 -9.11
N PHE A 568 26.98 -12.04 -8.15
CA PHE A 568 26.61 -11.88 -6.76
C PHE A 568 27.57 -10.95 -6.04
#